data_AF-A3N1V6-F1
#
_entry.id   AF-A3N1V6-F1
#
_cell.length_a   1.000
_cell.length_b   1.000
_cell.length_c   1.000
_cell.angle_alpha   90.00
_cell.angle_beta   90.00
_cell.angle_gamma   90.00
#
_symmetry.space_group_name_H-M   'P 1'
#
loop_
_entity.id
_entity.type
_entity.pdbx_description
1 polymer ?
#
loop_
_entity_poly.entity_id
_entity_poly.type
_entity_poly.pdbx_seq_one_letter_code
_entity_poly.pdbx_strand_id
1 'polypeptide(L)'
;MKKLFILYGAGNTGKTTTFNKLLEKINAKYLDKLVYFSRHSNNIDFIAVFQYENMRIGFYSSGDSEWEISHNLYELHHKQCDFIFGTSRTRGAGCEMLEKFATLFYGHSEENDVIEWFAKERATDEDNMKDEDNMKVTKTLFSAMEKLIK
;
A
#
# COMPACT_ATOMS: atom_id res chain seq x y z
N MET A 1 7.63 -14.99 -4.95
CA MET A 1 8.14 -14.21 -3.80
C MET A 1 6.99 -13.35 -3.31
N LYS A 2 6.79 -13.19 -1.99
CA LYS A 2 5.75 -12.32 -1.45
C LYS A 2 6.36 -11.18 -0.64
N LYS A 3 5.89 -9.94 -0.82
CA LYS A 3 6.45 -8.75 -0.14
C LYS A 3 5.38 -7.68 0.09
N LEU A 4 5.49 -6.97 1.22
CA LEU A 4 4.66 -5.82 1.57
C LEU A 4 5.45 -4.52 1.35
N PHE A 5 4.82 -3.51 0.76
CA PHE A 5 5.37 -2.17 0.55
C PHE A 5 4.47 -1.17 1.29
N ILE A 6 4.91 -0.70 2.46
CA ILE A 6 4.06 0.02 3.40
C ILE A 6 4.48 1.48 3.51
N LEU A 7 3.60 2.39 3.09
CA LEU A 7 3.72 3.81 3.35
C LEU A 7 3.25 4.12 4.77
N TYR A 8 4.18 4.50 5.64
CA TYR A 8 3.90 4.78 7.04
C TYR A 8 4.15 6.25 7.40
N GLY A 9 3.33 6.79 8.31
CA GLY A 9 3.40 8.19 8.71
C GLY A 9 2.39 8.54 9.80
N ALA A 10 2.51 9.72 10.39
CA ALA A 10 1.52 10.21 11.35
C ALA A 10 0.10 10.27 10.72
N GLY A 11 -0.93 10.37 11.56
CA GLY A 11 -2.29 10.67 11.08
C GLY A 11 -2.34 11.99 10.32
N ASN A 12 -3.27 12.11 9.37
CA ASN A 12 -3.49 13.34 8.57
C ASN A 12 -2.26 13.84 7.76
N THR A 13 -1.35 12.95 7.36
CA THR A 13 -0.19 13.31 6.53
C THR A 13 -0.41 13.12 5.03
N GLY A 14 -1.65 12.91 4.57
CA GLY A 14 -1.93 12.73 3.12
C GLY A 14 -1.54 11.36 2.55
N LYS A 15 -1.45 10.30 3.36
CA LYS A 15 -1.20 8.92 2.89
C LYS A 15 -2.27 8.45 1.90
N THR A 16 -3.53 8.62 2.26
CA THR A 16 -4.67 8.26 1.40
C THR A 16 -4.66 9.03 0.08
N THR A 17 -4.32 10.33 0.13
CA THR A 17 -4.12 11.16 -1.07
C THR A 17 -2.98 10.62 -1.94
N THR A 18 -1.85 10.25 -1.33
CA THR A 18 -0.69 9.66 -2.03
C THR A 18 -1.09 8.36 -2.73
N PHE A 19 -1.87 7.49 -2.07
CA PHE A 19 -2.32 6.22 -2.67
C PHE A 19 -3.36 6.40 -3.76
N ASN A 20 -4.27 7.37 -3.65
CA ASN A 20 -5.19 7.69 -4.75
C ASN A 20 -4.42 8.20 -5.99
N LYS A 21 -3.42 9.07 -5.80
CA LYS A 21 -2.54 9.52 -6.89
C LYS A 21 -1.71 8.38 -7.49
N LEU A 22 -1.26 7.45 -6.65
CA LEU A 22 -0.58 6.23 -7.12
C LEU A 22 -1.51 5.39 -7.99
N LEU A 23 -2.74 5.15 -7.55
CA LEU A 23 -3.74 4.42 -8.31
C LEU A 23 -4.06 5.10 -9.65
N GLU A 24 -4.22 6.42 -9.67
CA GLU A 24 -4.42 7.20 -10.90
C GLU A 24 -3.27 6.97 -11.90
N LYS A 25 -2.01 7.02 -11.43
CA LYS A 25 -0.84 6.76 -12.28
C LYS A 25 -0.77 5.33 -12.79
N ILE A 26 -1.14 4.36 -11.96
CA ILE A 26 -1.19 2.95 -12.38
C ILE A 26 -2.27 2.76 -13.44
N ASN A 27 -3.47 3.27 -13.19
CA ASN A 27 -4.59 3.20 -14.13
C ASN A 27 -4.27 3.88 -15.47
N ALA A 28 -3.55 5.00 -15.47
CA ALA A 28 -3.16 5.68 -16.71
C ALA A 28 -2.31 4.80 -17.65
N LYS A 29 -1.64 3.76 -17.14
CA LYS A 29 -0.78 2.87 -17.93
C LYS A 29 -1.26 1.42 -18.01
N TYR A 30 -2.02 0.97 -17.01
CA TYR A 30 -2.24 -0.45 -16.77
C TYR A 30 -3.67 -0.78 -16.35
N LEU A 31 -4.64 0.07 -16.73
CA LEU A 31 -6.05 -0.18 -16.45
C LEU A 31 -6.54 -1.52 -17.02
N ASP A 32 -5.99 -1.96 -18.16
CA ASP A 32 -6.31 -3.25 -18.77
C ASP A 32 -5.88 -4.46 -17.91
N LYS A 33 -5.03 -4.23 -16.91
CA LYS A 33 -4.57 -5.24 -15.94
C LYS A 33 -5.40 -5.27 -14.66
N LEU A 34 -6.34 -4.34 -14.46
CA LEU A 34 -7.17 -4.29 -13.26
C LEU A 34 -8.17 -5.47 -13.26
N VAL A 35 -8.07 -6.34 -12.25
CA VAL A 35 -8.92 -7.53 -12.10
C VAL A 35 -9.85 -7.47 -10.89
N TYR A 36 -9.60 -6.54 -9.97
CA TYR A 36 -10.48 -6.29 -8.84
C TYR A 36 -10.39 -4.84 -8.39
N PHE A 37 -11.53 -4.25 -8.06
CA PHE A 37 -11.59 -2.92 -7.47
C PHE A 37 -12.78 -2.82 -6.51
N SER A 38 -12.54 -2.24 -5.35
CA SER A 38 -13.56 -1.91 -4.36
C SER A 38 -13.24 -0.54 -3.75
N ARG A 39 -14.27 0.27 -3.50
CA ARG A 39 -14.17 1.48 -2.68
C ARG A 39 -14.95 1.26 -1.39
N HIS A 40 -14.39 1.76 -0.29
CA HIS A 40 -15.12 1.84 0.97
C HIS A 40 -16.27 2.86 0.84
N SER A 41 -17.24 2.77 1.76
CA SER A 41 -18.42 3.64 1.79
C SER A 41 -18.10 5.14 1.89
N ASN A 42 -16.90 5.51 2.36
CA ASN A 42 -16.42 6.88 2.38
C ASN A 42 -15.99 7.42 1.00
N ASN A 43 -16.02 6.59 -0.06
CA ASN A 43 -15.58 6.87 -1.43
C ASN A 43 -14.12 7.33 -1.58
N ILE A 44 -13.34 7.36 -0.50
CA ILE A 44 -11.97 7.85 -0.50
C ILE A 44 -11.00 6.66 -0.48
N ASP A 45 -11.32 5.66 0.34
CA ASP A 45 -10.47 4.48 0.49
C ASP A 45 -10.81 3.38 -0.51
N PHE A 46 -9.79 2.63 -0.92
CA PHE A 46 -9.94 1.60 -1.94
C PHE A 46 -9.11 0.35 -1.64
N ILE A 47 -9.50 -0.73 -2.31
CA ILE A 47 -8.71 -1.93 -2.56
C ILE A 47 -8.68 -2.15 -4.08
N ALA A 48 -7.50 -2.37 -4.65
CA ALA A 48 -7.33 -2.67 -6.07
C ALA A 48 -6.40 -3.86 -6.25
N VAL A 49 -6.65 -4.69 -7.26
CA VAL A 49 -5.74 -5.78 -7.66
C VAL A 49 -5.50 -5.72 -9.15
N PHE A 50 -4.23 -5.75 -9.53
CA PHE A 50 -3.77 -5.82 -10.91
C PHE A 50 -3.11 -7.17 -11.18
N GLN A 51 -3.42 -7.78 -12.32
CA GLN A 51 -2.83 -9.02 -12.81
C GLN A 51 -1.78 -8.70 -13.88
N TYR A 52 -0.52 -9.04 -13.60
CA TYR A 52 0.57 -8.97 -14.56
C TYR A 52 1.15 -10.36 -14.77
N GLU A 53 0.95 -10.92 -15.96
CA GLU A 53 1.36 -12.28 -16.29
C GLU A 53 0.91 -13.28 -15.22
N ASN A 54 1.84 -13.91 -14.49
CA ASN A 54 1.58 -14.89 -13.45
C ASN A 54 1.59 -14.29 -12.03
N MET A 55 1.56 -12.96 -11.90
CA MET A 55 1.71 -12.23 -10.65
C MET A 55 0.52 -11.31 -10.37
N ARG A 56 0.13 -11.22 -9.11
CA ARG A 56 -0.89 -10.26 -8.64
C ARG A 56 -0.32 -9.23 -7.70
N ILE A 57 -0.64 -7.96 -7.99
CA ILE A 57 -0.23 -6.82 -7.16
C ILE A 57 -1.48 -6.17 -6.57
N GLY A 58 -1.55 -6.18 -5.24
CA GLY A 58 -2.63 -5.61 -4.45
C GLY A 58 -2.29 -4.23 -3.92
N PHE A 59 -3.30 -3.36 -3.81
CA PHE A 59 -3.19 -2.03 -3.24
C PHE A 59 -4.33 -1.80 -2.27
N TYR A 60 -4.06 -1.19 -1.12
CA TYR A 60 -5.09 -0.65 -0.24
C TYR A 60 -4.68 0.72 0.32
N SER A 61 -5.66 1.60 0.60
CA SER A 61 -5.37 2.93 1.12
C SER A 61 -5.74 3.15 2.59
N SER A 62 -6.71 2.39 3.13
CA SER A 62 -7.14 2.48 4.53
C SER A 62 -6.17 1.74 5.47
N GLY A 63 -5.58 2.47 6.42
CA GLY A 63 -4.49 1.98 7.25
C GLY A 63 -4.40 2.68 8.60
N ASP A 64 -5.52 3.18 9.10
CA ASP A 64 -5.57 3.96 10.34
C ASP A 64 -5.76 3.10 11.59
N SER A 65 -6.36 1.91 11.43
CA SER A 65 -6.59 0.96 12.52
C SER A 65 -6.11 -0.45 12.19
N GLU A 66 -5.88 -1.27 13.23
CA GLU A 66 -5.56 -2.70 13.10
C GLU A 66 -6.63 -3.44 12.31
N TRP A 67 -7.91 -3.13 12.54
CA TRP A 67 -9.02 -3.77 11.85
C TRP A 67 -8.99 -3.50 10.34
N GLU A 68 -8.77 -2.25 9.92
CA GLU A 68 -8.68 -1.89 8.50
C GLU A 68 -7.51 -2.61 7.82
N ILE A 69 -6.33 -2.55 8.42
CA ILE A 69 -5.12 -3.20 7.89
C ILE A 69 -5.35 -4.71 7.80
N SER A 70 -5.88 -5.33 8.85
CA SER A 70 -6.17 -6.76 8.87
C SER A 70 -7.16 -7.14 7.78
N HIS A 71 -8.29 -6.44 7.68
CA HIS A 71 -9.31 -6.69 6.67
C HIS A 71 -8.72 -6.63 5.25
N ASN A 72 -7.99 -5.56 4.94
CA ASN A 72 -7.38 -5.34 3.64
C ASN A 72 -6.33 -6.41 3.30
N LEU A 73 -5.45 -6.74 4.24
CA LEU A 73 -4.42 -7.76 4.04
C LEU A 73 -5.03 -9.14 3.82
N TYR A 74 -6.03 -9.52 4.61
CA TYR A 74 -6.74 -10.78 4.41
C TYR A 74 -7.45 -10.81 3.06
N GLU A 75 -8.12 -9.74 2.67
CA GLU A 75 -8.80 -9.66 1.38
C GLU A 75 -7.82 -9.84 0.21
N LEU A 76 -6.68 -9.12 0.24
CA LEU A 76 -5.64 -9.22 -0.79
C LEU A 76 -4.95 -10.59 -0.77
N HIS A 77 -4.76 -11.20 0.41
CA HIS A 77 -4.26 -12.55 0.54
C HIS A 77 -5.18 -13.58 -0.13
N HIS A 78 -6.50 -13.49 0.10
CA HIS A 78 -7.48 -14.38 -0.54
C HIS A 78 -7.53 -14.18 -2.05
N LYS A 79 -7.21 -12.98 -2.53
CA LYS A 79 -7.04 -12.70 -3.97
C LYS A 79 -5.68 -13.15 -4.51
N GLN A 80 -4.89 -13.86 -3.71
CA GLN A 80 -3.60 -14.43 -4.08
C GLN A 80 -2.61 -13.37 -4.57
N CYS A 81 -2.60 -12.19 -3.96
CA CYS A 81 -1.59 -11.18 -4.24
C CYS A 81 -0.20 -11.66 -3.79
N ASP A 82 0.79 -11.49 -4.66
CA ASP A 82 2.20 -11.73 -4.38
C ASP A 82 2.79 -10.50 -3.68
N PHE A 83 2.50 -9.32 -4.24
CA PHE A 83 2.97 -8.05 -3.72
C PHE A 83 1.79 -7.21 -3.25
N ILE A 84 1.92 -6.58 -2.09
CA ILE A 84 0.88 -5.72 -1.54
C ILE A 84 1.47 -4.38 -1.18
N PHE A 85 0.88 -3.31 -1.72
CA PHE A 85 1.16 -1.93 -1.37
C PHE A 85 0.06 -1.43 -0.44
N GLY A 86 0.45 -0.80 0.67
CA GLY A 86 -0.49 -0.40 1.71
C GLY A 86 -0.08 0.84 2.47
N THR A 87 -0.98 1.34 3.31
CA THR A 87 -0.68 2.43 4.26
C THR A 87 -0.75 1.93 5.69
N SER A 88 0.01 2.57 6.59
CA SER A 88 -0.07 2.34 8.03
C SER A 88 0.27 3.62 8.82
N ARG A 89 -0.05 3.63 10.11
CA ARG A 89 0.45 4.65 11.05
C ARG A 89 1.87 4.30 11.53
N THR A 90 2.59 5.27 12.07
CA THR A 90 3.99 5.11 12.49
C THR A 90 4.22 4.17 13.68
N ARG A 91 3.23 3.99 14.55
CA ARG A 91 3.34 3.19 15.78
C ARG A 91 2.01 2.58 16.16
N GLY A 92 2.07 1.51 16.94
CA GLY A 92 0.92 0.84 17.56
C GLY A 92 0.44 -0.37 16.79
N ALA A 93 -0.80 -0.77 17.08
CA ALA A 93 -1.37 -2.05 16.68
C ALA A 93 -1.35 -2.32 15.15
N GLY A 94 -1.36 -1.27 14.31
CA GLY A 94 -1.27 -1.43 12.86
C GLY A 94 0.07 -1.99 12.37
N CYS A 95 1.19 -1.56 12.95
CA CYS A 95 2.51 -2.11 12.61
C CYS A 95 2.67 -3.55 13.09
N GLU A 96 2.24 -3.83 14.32
CA GLU A 96 2.26 -5.19 14.87
C GLU A 96 1.42 -6.15 14.03
N MET A 97 0.27 -5.70 13.50
CA MET A 97 -0.56 -6.52 12.63
C MET A 97 0.12 -6.83 11.29
N LEU A 98 0.84 -5.87 10.69
CA LEU A 98 1.62 -6.10 9.48
C LEU A 98 2.70 -7.17 9.70
N GLU A 99 3.43 -7.08 10.81
CA GLU A 99 4.45 -8.05 11.19
C GLU A 99 3.86 -9.44 11.47
N LYS A 100 2.75 -9.51 12.22
CA LYS A 100 2.02 -10.76 12.48
C LYS A 100 1.53 -11.39 11.19
N PHE A 101 0.94 -10.61 10.29
CA PHE A 101 0.48 -11.09 9.00
C PHE A 101 1.64 -11.62 8.14
N ALA A 102 2.73 -10.85 8.02
CA ALA A 102 3.92 -11.27 7.28
C ALA A 102 4.49 -12.58 7.83
N THR A 103 4.61 -12.68 9.15
CA THR A 103 5.08 -13.90 9.83
C THR A 103 4.17 -15.10 9.54
N LEU A 104 2.86 -14.91 9.68
CA LEU A 104 1.89 -15.99 9.54
C LEU A 104 1.76 -16.52 8.11
N PHE A 105 1.78 -15.64 7.11
CA PHE A 105 1.48 -16.02 5.73
C PHE A 105 2.69 -16.13 4.83
N TYR A 106 3.76 -15.37 5.11
CA TYR A 106 4.96 -15.32 4.27
C TYR A 106 6.16 -16.01 4.93
N GLY A 107 6.07 -16.32 6.23
CA GLY A 107 7.09 -17.03 7.01
C GLY A 107 8.14 -16.10 7.64
N HIS A 108 8.87 -16.64 8.62
CA HIS A 108 10.08 -15.99 9.13
C HIS A 108 11.26 -16.32 8.21
N SER A 109 11.90 -15.30 7.64
CA SER A 109 13.28 -15.37 7.18
C SER A 109 14.17 -14.66 8.19
N GLU A 110 15.37 -15.21 8.46
CA GLU A 110 16.39 -14.55 9.30
C GLU A 110 16.75 -13.14 8.77
N GLU A 111 16.49 -12.90 7.49
CA GLU A 111 16.47 -11.59 6.85
C GLU A 111 15.03 -11.04 6.87
N ASN A 112 14.69 -10.13 7.78
CA ASN A 112 13.38 -9.46 7.89
C ASN A 112 13.05 -8.52 6.68
N ASP A 113 13.20 -8.99 5.44
CA ASP A 113 13.05 -8.19 4.20
C ASP A 113 11.68 -8.38 3.52
N VAL A 114 10.70 -8.89 4.27
CA VAL A 114 9.31 -9.12 3.80
C VAL A 114 8.50 -7.82 3.77
N ILE A 115 8.85 -6.84 4.60
CA ILE A 115 8.16 -5.54 4.65
C ILE A 115 9.15 -4.43 4.30
N GLU A 116 8.90 -3.75 3.19
CA GLU A 116 9.62 -2.55 2.79
C GLU A 116 8.85 -1.31 3.22
N TRP A 117 9.48 -0.51 4.08
CA TRP A 117 8.86 0.65 4.71
C TRP A 117 9.21 1.94 3.98
N PHE A 118 8.19 2.69 3.56
CA PHE A 118 8.32 4.02 2.96
C PHE A 118 7.83 5.05 3.97
N ALA A 119 8.75 5.87 4.48
CA ALA A 119 8.38 6.91 5.44
C ALA A 119 7.71 8.10 4.74
N LYS A 120 6.66 8.62 5.36
CA LYS A 120 6.11 9.94 5.11
C LYS A 120 6.23 10.75 6.40
N GLU A 121 7.34 11.48 6.52
CA GLU A 121 7.58 12.37 7.65
C GLU A 121 6.53 13.48 7.69
N ARG A 122 6.36 14.10 8.86
CA ARG A 122 5.31 15.11 9.11
C ARG A 122 5.41 16.22 8.06
N ALA A 123 4.47 16.20 7.13
CA ALA A 123 4.05 17.40 6.45
C ALA A 123 3.39 18.29 7.51
N THR A 124 3.81 19.54 7.62
CA THR A 124 2.96 20.57 8.24
C THR A 124 1.67 20.69 7.41
N ASP A 125 0.61 21.31 7.94
CA ASP A 125 -0.60 21.54 7.13
C ASP A 125 -0.28 22.31 5.83
N GLU A 126 0.78 23.14 5.82
CA GLU A 126 1.33 23.81 4.63
C GLU A 126 2.02 22.85 3.65
N ASP A 127 2.68 21.79 4.12
CA ASP A 127 3.32 20.78 3.27
C ASP A 127 2.30 19.78 2.71
N ASN A 128 1.16 19.58 3.38
CA ASN A 128 0.01 18.87 2.80
C ASN A 128 -0.58 19.62 1.59
N MET A 129 -0.44 20.94 1.54
CA MET A 129 -0.82 21.77 0.38
C MET A 129 0.24 21.75 -0.74
N LYS A 130 1.49 21.35 -0.43
CA LYS A 130 2.55 21.19 -1.44
C LYS A 130 2.45 19.80 -2.05
N ASP A 131 1.82 19.76 -3.22
CA ASP A 131 1.62 18.57 -4.04
C ASP A 131 2.92 17.79 -4.37
N GLU A 132 4.07 18.45 -4.23
CA GLU A 132 5.41 17.94 -4.53
C GLU A 132 5.83 16.74 -3.67
N ASP A 133 5.58 16.75 -2.35
CA ASP A 133 5.99 15.65 -1.46
C ASP A 133 5.13 14.41 -1.66
N ASN A 134 3.82 14.61 -1.81
CA ASN A 134 2.89 13.55 -2.23
C ASN A 134 3.35 12.96 -3.57
N MET A 135 3.73 13.80 -4.52
CA MET A 135 4.17 13.36 -5.84
C MET A 135 5.54 12.66 -5.80
N LYS A 136 6.47 13.07 -4.96
CA LYS A 136 7.78 12.40 -4.77
C LYS A 136 7.59 10.98 -4.25
N VAL A 137 6.83 10.82 -3.16
CA VAL A 137 6.54 9.50 -2.59
C VAL A 137 5.75 8.64 -3.58
N THR A 138 4.76 9.22 -4.27
CA THR A 138 4.01 8.52 -5.32
C THR A 138 4.93 8.02 -6.42
N LYS A 139 5.89 8.84 -6.90
CA LYS A 139 6.88 8.42 -7.89
C LYS A 139 7.75 7.27 -7.37
N THR A 140 8.20 7.33 -6.12
CA THR A 140 8.99 6.25 -5.50
C THR A 140 8.22 4.94 -5.44
N LEU A 141 6.99 4.95 -4.93
CA LEU A 141 6.13 3.75 -4.85
C LEU A 141 5.82 3.19 -6.25
N PHE A 142 5.52 4.08 -7.20
CA PHE A 142 5.26 3.69 -8.58
C PHE A 142 6.49 3.06 -9.23
N SER A 143 7.68 3.63 -9.04
CA SER A 143 8.93 3.05 -9.53
C SER A 143 9.27 1.73 -8.83
N ALA A 144 8.93 1.56 -7.54
CA ALA A 144 9.07 0.27 -6.86
C ALA A 144 8.17 -0.79 -7.51
N MET A 145 6.89 -0.47 -7.76
CA MET A 145 5.98 -1.36 -8.50
C MET A 145 6.51 -1.67 -9.91
N GLU A 146 6.96 -0.67 -10.67
CA GLU A 146 7.49 -0.87 -12.02
C GLU A 146 8.74 -1.78 -12.05
N LYS A 147 9.51 -1.88 -10.95
CA LYS A 147 10.62 -2.83 -10.85
C LYS A 147 10.15 -4.28 -10.65
N LEU A 148 8.94 -4.50 -10.14
CA LEU A 148 8.38 -5.83 -9.90
C LEU A 148 7.79 -6.46 -11.17
N ILE A 149 7.33 -5.63 -12.11
CA ILE A 149 6.67 -6.04 -13.36
C ILE A 149 7.60 -5.99 -14.58
N LYS A 150 8.91 -5.83 -14.35
CA LYS A 150 9.96 -5.94 -15.37
C LYS A 150 10.48 -7.36 -15.43
#